data_AF-A0A9N8PB72-F1
#
_entry.id   AF-A0A9N8PB72-F1
#
_cell.length_a   1.000
_cell.length_b   1.000
_cell.length_c   1.000
_cell.angle_alpha   90.00
_cell.angle_beta   90.00
_cell.angle_gamma   90.00
#
_symmetry.space_group_name_H-M   'P 1'
#
loop_
_entity.id
_entity.type
_entity.pdbx_description
1 polymer ?
#
loop_
_entity_poly.entity_id
_entity_poly.type
_entity_poly.pdbx_seq_one_letter_code
_entity_poly.pdbx_strand_id
1 'polypeptide(L)'
;MGLSTMFRKAKPAIQLEHRSAEEKALVRRLDMFLLTFGCISQVINGMKEDLNLYGNELNYFTTYFNIAYCLMLIPSQAIMTYVRPSYWLTGLEITWGVITGLMALTKNAKQVYVLRVFLGLCESSAWPGMMTLLMHWYTPMELAKRMGFYHSCQTLGYMMSGALQAAIIATLKGKGLSGWRWLFVINAIMTVVWGVLGFFMLPDVPNNPNPRAFWFKKVDAELAMERLARHGRAEPKKLSWAGTKRAFSGWTLYFIAALYIATVHAQGGYQYFNLFLKALKNPDGSKRWYVNYDL
;
A
#
# COMPACT_ATOMS: atom_id res chain seq x y z
N MET A 1 -9.58 42.37 19.61
CA MET A 1 -9.87 41.18 20.44
C MET A 1 -9.17 40.00 19.76
N GLY A 2 -7.91 39.75 20.15
CA GLY A 2 -6.91 39.13 19.28
C GLY A 2 -6.90 37.60 19.24
N LEU A 3 -6.41 37.06 18.11
CA LEU A 3 -6.22 35.63 17.84
C LEU A 3 -5.47 34.84 18.94
N SER A 4 -4.79 35.51 19.88
CA SER A 4 -4.03 34.81 20.94
C SER A 4 -4.91 34.17 22.02
N THR A 5 -6.17 34.58 22.16
CA THR A 5 -7.10 33.94 23.13
C THR A 5 -7.76 32.67 22.60
N MET A 6 -7.77 32.43 21.27
CA MET A 6 -8.36 31.22 20.69
C MET A 6 -7.51 29.96 20.93
N PHE A 7 -6.18 30.13 21.03
CA PHE A 7 -5.22 29.04 21.27
C PHE A 7 -4.99 28.71 22.75
N ARG A 8 -5.65 29.40 23.68
CA ARG A 8 -5.42 29.24 25.14
C ARG A 8 -6.34 28.21 25.81
N LYS A 9 -7.31 27.62 25.08
CA LYS A 9 -8.12 26.51 25.59
C LYS A 9 -7.36 25.19 25.49
N ALA A 10 -6.68 24.88 26.59
CA ALA A 10 -6.37 23.55 27.10
C ALA A 10 -5.78 22.54 26.10
N LYS A 11 -4.43 22.48 26.03
CA LYS A 11 -3.76 21.18 25.84
C LYS A 11 -4.21 20.29 27.00
N PRO A 12 -4.89 19.16 26.79
CA PRO A 12 -4.98 18.16 27.85
C PRO A 12 -3.54 17.77 28.20
N ALA A 13 -3.23 17.78 29.50
CA ALA A 13 -1.96 17.27 29.99
C ALA A 13 -1.74 15.88 29.37
N ILE A 14 -0.62 15.72 28.66
CA ILE A 14 -0.25 14.44 28.04
C ILE A 14 0.14 13.52 29.19
N GLN A 15 -0.86 12.88 29.80
CA GLN A 15 -0.64 11.74 30.67
C GLN A 15 0.01 10.67 29.79
N LEU A 16 1.32 10.46 30.00
CA LEU A 16 1.98 9.23 29.58
C LEU A 16 1.34 8.10 30.41
N GLU A 17 0.17 7.64 29.96
CA GLU A 17 -0.52 6.50 30.56
C GLU A 17 0.48 5.35 30.61
N HIS A 18 0.75 4.86 31.81
CA HIS A 18 1.73 3.82 32.05
C HIS A 18 1.15 2.53 31.46
N ARG A 19 1.39 2.30 30.16
CA ARG A 19 0.83 1.17 29.40
C ARG A 19 1.04 -0.13 30.18
N SER A 20 -0.05 -0.83 30.44
CA SER A 20 -0.03 -2.15 31.08
C SER A 20 0.88 -3.10 30.28
N ALA A 21 1.48 -4.08 30.96
CA ALA A 21 2.33 -5.08 30.32
C ALA A 21 1.58 -5.82 29.19
N GLU A 22 0.27 -6.01 29.35
CA GLU A 22 -0.63 -6.66 28.40
C GLU A 22 -0.85 -5.81 27.15
N GLU A 23 -1.08 -4.49 27.29
CA GLU A 23 -1.24 -3.58 26.16
C GLU A 23 0.05 -3.50 25.31
N LYS A 24 1.22 -3.52 25.96
CA LYS A 24 2.52 -3.57 25.27
C LYS A 24 2.75 -4.90 24.55
N ALA A 25 2.21 -6.01 25.06
CA ALA A 25 2.31 -7.31 24.41
C ALA A 25 1.40 -7.40 23.18
N LEU A 26 0.16 -6.89 23.29
CA LEU A 26 -0.79 -6.79 22.17
C LEU A 26 -0.23 -5.95 21.03
N VAL A 27 0.25 -4.74 21.35
CA VAL A 27 0.91 -3.83 20.40
C VAL A 27 2.06 -4.52 19.67
N ARG A 28 2.93 -5.24 20.40
CA ARG A 28 4.05 -5.98 19.79
C ARG A 28 3.61 -7.10 18.85
N ARG A 29 2.52 -7.81 19.19
CA ARG A 29 1.98 -8.86 18.32
C ARG A 29 1.34 -8.28 17.05
N LEU A 30 0.56 -7.21 17.19
CA LEU A 30 0.01 -6.49 16.04
C LEU A 30 1.14 -5.97 15.13
N ASP A 31 2.20 -5.40 15.69
CA ASP A 31 3.37 -5.00 14.89
C ASP A 31 4.03 -6.20 14.20
N MET A 32 4.16 -7.33 14.89
CA MET A 32 4.80 -8.53 14.32
C MET A 32 4.01 -9.19 13.19
N PHE A 33 2.68 -9.16 13.23
CA PHE A 33 1.85 -9.86 12.23
C PHE A 33 1.26 -8.91 11.20
N LEU A 34 0.69 -7.78 11.63
CA LEU A 34 -0.03 -6.85 10.76
C LEU A 34 0.92 -5.91 10.03
N LEU A 35 1.95 -5.40 10.70
CA LEU A 35 2.96 -4.54 10.07
C LEU A 35 3.89 -5.36 9.17
N THR A 36 4.26 -6.57 9.58
CA THR A 36 5.04 -7.50 8.74
C THR A 36 4.26 -7.90 7.48
N PHE A 37 2.97 -8.24 7.61
CA PHE A 37 2.09 -8.51 6.46
C PHE A 37 2.10 -7.35 5.46
N GLY A 38 1.90 -6.12 5.96
CA GLY A 38 1.90 -4.94 5.12
C GLY A 38 3.28 -4.59 4.53
N CYS A 39 4.36 -4.74 5.28
CA CYS A 39 5.70 -4.39 4.80
C CYS A 39 6.22 -5.38 3.76
N ILE A 40 5.97 -6.68 3.93
CA ILE A 40 6.46 -7.71 3.00
C ILE A 40 5.71 -7.63 1.66
N SER A 41 4.40 -7.33 1.64
CA SER A 41 3.68 -7.14 0.36
C SER A 41 4.27 -5.99 -0.46
N GLN A 42 4.70 -4.89 0.20
CA GLN A 42 5.34 -3.77 -0.49
C GLN A 42 6.75 -4.11 -1.03
N VAL A 43 7.46 -5.03 -0.39
CA VAL A 43 8.80 -5.47 -0.84
C VAL A 43 8.76 -6.27 -2.14
N ILE A 44 7.64 -6.94 -2.39
CA ILE A 44 7.42 -7.81 -3.53
C ILE A 44 6.95 -7.00 -4.77
N ASN A 45 6.59 -5.72 -4.61
CA ASN A 45 5.90 -4.93 -5.65
C ASN A 45 6.78 -4.16 -6.64
N GLY A 46 8.10 -4.36 -6.65
CA GLY A 46 8.91 -3.68 -7.67
C GLY A 46 9.06 -4.51 -8.93
N MET A 47 8.93 -3.85 -10.07
CA MET A 47 9.32 -4.37 -11.38
C MET A 47 10.05 -3.29 -12.15
N LYS A 48 11.06 -3.68 -12.93
CA LYS A 48 11.74 -2.76 -13.85
C LYS A 48 12.13 -3.50 -15.12
N GLU A 49 11.20 -3.75 -16.03
CA GLU A 49 11.50 -4.59 -17.20
C GLU A 49 11.75 -3.80 -18.49
N ASP A 50 12.93 -4.08 -19.04
CA ASP A 50 13.30 -4.00 -20.45
C ASP A 50 12.39 -4.88 -21.31
N LEU A 51 11.18 -4.40 -21.55
CA LEU A 51 10.53 -4.72 -22.80
C LEU A 51 11.02 -3.69 -23.83
N ASN A 52 11.53 -4.17 -24.98
CA ASN A 52 11.70 -3.39 -26.22
C ASN A 52 10.31 -2.97 -26.77
N LEU A 53 9.54 -2.24 -25.97
CA LEU A 53 8.25 -1.66 -26.34
C LEU A 53 8.53 -0.39 -27.14
N TYR A 54 8.07 -0.38 -28.38
CA TYR A 54 8.21 0.75 -29.27
C TYR A 54 7.24 1.88 -28.86
N GLY A 55 7.77 3.06 -28.55
CA GLY A 55 6.98 4.31 -28.46
C GLY A 55 6.04 4.46 -27.25
N ASN A 56 4.78 4.89 -27.51
CA ASN A 56 3.79 5.32 -26.50
C ASN A 56 3.07 4.18 -25.75
N GLU A 57 3.35 2.91 -26.07
CA GLU A 57 2.66 1.76 -25.46
C GLU A 57 2.90 1.62 -23.96
N LEU A 58 4.10 1.97 -23.48
CA LEU A 58 4.43 2.04 -22.04
C LEU A 58 3.57 3.07 -21.29
N ASN A 59 3.32 4.22 -21.91
CA ASN A 59 2.45 5.24 -21.35
C ASN A 59 1.01 4.73 -21.28
N TYR A 60 0.54 4.00 -22.29
CA TYR A 60 -0.79 3.40 -22.28
C TYR A 60 -0.93 2.32 -21.20
N PHE A 61 0.06 1.46 -20.97
CA PHE A 61 0.01 0.48 -19.87
C PHE A 61 -0.20 1.13 -18.50
N THR A 62 0.54 2.20 -18.24
CA THR A 62 0.44 2.96 -16.99
C THR A 62 -0.90 3.69 -16.90
N THR A 63 -1.39 4.24 -18.01
CA THR A 63 -2.67 4.95 -18.07
C THR A 63 -3.85 4.03 -17.78
N TYR A 64 -3.93 2.85 -18.42
CA TYR A 64 -5.01 1.89 -18.18
C TYR A 64 -5.02 1.38 -16.74
N PHE A 65 -3.84 1.11 -16.17
CA PHE A 65 -3.71 0.76 -14.75
C PHE A 65 -4.25 1.89 -13.84
N ASN A 66 -3.84 3.13 -14.08
CA ASN A 66 -4.26 4.28 -13.27
C ASN A 66 -5.77 4.54 -13.37
N ILE A 67 -6.36 4.42 -14.55
CA ILE A 67 -7.82 4.58 -14.73
C ILE A 67 -8.57 3.54 -13.88
N ALA A 68 -8.17 2.28 -13.97
CA ALA A 68 -8.77 1.19 -13.20
C ALA A 68 -8.61 1.43 -11.69
N TYR A 69 -7.40 1.84 -11.27
CA TYR A 69 -7.09 2.17 -9.89
C TYR A 69 -8.00 3.28 -9.35
N CYS A 70 -8.15 4.39 -10.09
CA CYS A 70 -9.00 5.52 -9.71
C CYS A 70 -10.47 5.12 -9.58
N LEU A 71 -10.99 4.31 -10.52
CA LEU A 71 -12.38 3.86 -10.51
C LEU A 71 -12.68 2.95 -9.32
N MET A 72 -11.75 2.07 -8.94
CA MET A 72 -11.96 1.07 -7.89
C MET A 72 -11.55 1.56 -6.50
N LEU A 73 -10.83 2.68 -6.39
CA LEU A 73 -10.45 3.27 -5.10
C LEU A 73 -11.66 3.53 -4.20
N ILE A 74 -12.68 4.25 -4.70
CA ILE A 74 -13.87 4.62 -3.90
C ILE A 74 -14.75 3.39 -3.61
N PRO A 75 -15.12 2.55 -4.60
CA PRO A 75 -15.91 1.35 -4.36
C PRO A 75 -15.22 0.37 -3.42
N SER A 76 -13.92 0.15 -3.54
CA SER A 76 -13.19 -0.78 -2.66
C SER A 76 -13.23 -0.34 -1.20
N GLN A 77 -13.12 0.97 -0.92
CA GLN A 77 -13.29 1.50 0.44
C GLN A 77 -14.70 1.28 0.96
N ALA A 78 -15.72 1.46 0.13
CA ALA A 78 -17.10 1.20 0.51
C ALA A 78 -17.32 -0.29 0.84
N ILE A 79 -16.79 -1.20 0.00
CA ILE A 79 -16.89 -2.66 0.20
C ILE A 79 -16.25 -3.08 1.52
N MET A 80 -15.10 -2.52 1.89
CA MET A 80 -14.45 -2.81 3.18
C MET A 80 -15.26 -2.41 4.42
N THR A 81 -16.31 -1.58 4.27
CA THR A 81 -17.25 -1.32 5.38
C THR A 81 -18.26 -2.45 5.59
N TYR A 82 -18.44 -3.33 4.61
CA TYR A 82 -19.38 -4.45 4.65
C TYR A 82 -18.68 -5.82 4.71
N VAL A 83 -17.51 -5.94 4.08
CA VAL A 83 -16.75 -7.20 3.98
C VAL A 83 -15.60 -7.18 4.97
N ARG A 84 -15.33 -8.33 5.58
CA ARG A 84 -14.20 -8.52 6.50
C ARG A 84 -12.86 -8.24 5.77
N PRO A 85 -12.00 -7.37 6.31
CA PRO A 85 -10.70 -7.05 5.70
C PRO A 85 -9.81 -8.26 5.43
N SER A 86 -9.87 -9.31 6.26
CA SER A 86 -9.12 -10.56 6.10
C SER A 86 -9.47 -11.26 4.79
N TYR A 87 -10.74 -11.30 4.39
CA TYR A 87 -11.16 -11.90 3.12
C TYR A 87 -10.88 -10.97 1.94
N TRP A 88 -11.16 -9.68 2.11
CA TRP A 88 -11.07 -8.72 1.02
C TRP A 88 -9.62 -8.44 0.63
N LEU A 89 -8.76 -8.06 1.59
CA LEU A 89 -7.36 -7.71 1.32
C LEU A 89 -6.55 -8.91 0.86
N THR A 90 -6.73 -10.08 1.49
CA THR A 90 -5.98 -11.28 1.09
C THR A 90 -6.48 -11.86 -0.22
N GLY A 91 -7.79 -11.83 -0.47
CA GLY A 91 -8.37 -12.25 -1.74
C GLY A 91 -7.87 -11.38 -2.91
N LEU A 92 -7.77 -10.07 -2.69
CA LEU A 92 -7.21 -9.16 -3.70
C LEU A 92 -5.70 -9.34 -3.89
N GLU A 93 -4.95 -9.60 -2.82
CA GLU A 93 -3.51 -9.91 -2.91
C GLU A 93 -3.26 -11.21 -3.70
N ILE A 94 -4.03 -12.26 -3.43
CA ILE A 94 -3.96 -13.54 -4.16
C ILE A 94 -4.35 -13.32 -5.62
N THR A 95 -5.44 -12.61 -5.88
CA THR A 95 -5.90 -12.32 -7.25
C THR A 95 -4.86 -11.51 -8.02
N TRP A 96 -4.26 -10.51 -7.37
CA TRP A 96 -3.15 -9.73 -7.92
C TRP A 96 -1.97 -10.63 -8.26
N GLY A 97 -1.55 -11.53 -7.35
CA GLY A 97 -0.45 -12.46 -7.58
C GLY A 97 -0.72 -13.40 -8.76
N VAL A 98 -1.93 -13.94 -8.87
CA VAL A 98 -2.34 -14.80 -9.99
C VAL A 98 -2.32 -14.03 -11.32
N ILE A 99 -2.86 -12.81 -11.37
CA ILE A 99 -2.83 -11.97 -12.58
C ILE A 99 -1.38 -11.63 -12.96
N THR A 100 -0.52 -11.34 -11.99
CA THR A 100 0.92 -11.12 -12.20
C THR A 100 1.60 -12.35 -12.80
N GLY A 101 1.24 -13.55 -12.36
CA GLY A 101 1.72 -14.80 -12.98
C GLY A 101 1.22 -14.98 -14.41
N LEU A 102 -0.03 -14.61 -14.70
CA LEU A 102 -0.60 -14.64 -16.04
C LEU A 102 0.10 -13.66 -16.99
N MET A 103 0.64 -12.53 -16.48
CA MET A 103 1.44 -11.61 -17.30
C MET A 103 2.67 -12.30 -17.90
N ALA A 104 3.30 -13.23 -17.19
CA ALA A 104 4.44 -14.00 -17.70
C ALA A 104 4.11 -14.85 -18.94
N LEU A 105 2.84 -15.26 -19.08
CA LEU A 105 2.37 -16.11 -20.18
C LEU A 105 1.86 -15.31 -21.39
N THR A 106 1.75 -13.99 -21.27
CA THR A 106 1.25 -13.16 -22.36
C THR A 106 2.20 -13.10 -23.55
N LYS A 107 1.60 -13.03 -24.74
CA LYS A 107 2.31 -12.94 -26.02
C LYS A 107 1.94 -11.70 -26.82
N ASN A 108 0.84 -11.02 -26.45
CA ASN A 108 0.27 -9.89 -27.19
C ASN A 108 0.13 -8.64 -26.29
N ALA A 109 0.44 -7.45 -26.83
CA ALA A 109 0.27 -6.18 -26.10
C ALA A 109 -1.17 -5.93 -25.62
N LYS A 110 -2.17 -6.34 -26.41
CA LYS A 110 -3.60 -6.24 -26.03
C LYS A 110 -3.94 -7.04 -24.76
N GLN A 111 -3.33 -8.22 -24.58
CA GLN A 111 -3.52 -9.02 -23.38
C GLN A 111 -2.91 -8.31 -22.16
N VAL A 112 -1.77 -7.65 -22.34
CA VAL A 112 -1.11 -6.86 -21.29
C VAL A 112 -1.99 -5.68 -20.87
N TYR A 113 -2.62 -4.96 -21.81
CA TYR A 113 -3.56 -3.87 -21.46
C TYR A 113 -4.71 -4.36 -20.56
N VAL A 114 -5.34 -5.49 -20.92
CA VAL A 114 -6.45 -6.05 -20.15
C VAL A 114 -5.99 -6.49 -18.76
N LEU A 115 -4.87 -7.22 -18.67
CA LEU A 115 -4.32 -7.65 -17.38
C LEU A 115 -3.94 -6.47 -16.49
N ARG A 116 -3.40 -5.39 -17.06
CA ARG A 116 -3.06 -4.15 -16.33
C ARG A 116 -4.29 -3.48 -15.72
N VAL A 117 -5.43 -3.48 -16.41
CA VAL A 117 -6.69 -2.98 -15.86
C VAL A 117 -7.08 -3.81 -14.63
N PHE A 118 -7.12 -5.14 -14.75
CA PHE A 118 -7.48 -6.01 -13.60
C PHE A 118 -6.49 -5.89 -12.44
N LEU A 119 -5.21 -5.73 -12.74
CA LEU A 119 -4.18 -5.49 -11.73
C LEU A 119 -4.45 -4.19 -10.96
N GLY A 120 -4.75 -3.10 -11.68
CA GLY A 120 -5.11 -1.81 -11.08
C GLY A 120 -6.39 -1.86 -10.26
N LEU A 121 -7.39 -2.63 -10.68
CA LEU A 121 -8.61 -2.88 -9.89
C LEU A 121 -8.27 -3.54 -8.55
N CYS A 122 -7.43 -4.57 -8.55
CA CYS A 122 -7.06 -5.29 -7.33
C CYS A 122 -6.20 -4.44 -6.38
N GLU A 123 -5.22 -3.74 -6.93
CA GLU A 123 -4.24 -2.97 -6.17
C GLU A 123 -4.83 -1.70 -5.52
N SER A 124 -5.90 -1.15 -6.11
CA SER A 124 -6.60 0.05 -5.60
C SER A 124 -6.97 0.01 -4.12
N SER A 125 -7.21 -1.19 -3.58
CA SER A 125 -7.64 -1.38 -2.21
C SER A 125 -6.50 -1.60 -1.22
N ALA A 126 -5.30 -1.97 -1.69
CA ALA A 126 -4.25 -2.52 -0.85
C ALA A 126 -3.71 -1.48 0.14
N TRP A 127 -3.28 -0.32 -0.37
CA TRP A 127 -2.82 0.78 0.46
C TRP A 127 -3.92 1.35 1.38
N PRO A 128 -5.04 1.85 0.86
CA PRO A 128 -6.05 2.47 1.72
C PRO A 128 -6.74 1.46 2.65
N GLY A 129 -6.85 0.20 2.25
CA GLY A 129 -7.39 -0.86 3.10
C GLY A 129 -6.46 -1.26 4.23
N MET A 130 -5.15 -1.32 3.99
CA MET A 130 -4.17 -1.48 5.07
C MET A 130 -4.24 -0.30 6.04
N MET A 131 -4.34 0.94 5.54
CA MET A 131 -4.46 2.12 6.40
C MET A 131 -5.74 2.07 7.24
N THR A 132 -6.88 1.74 6.65
CA THR A 132 -8.14 1.57 7.36
C THR A 132 -8.03 0.47 8.42
N LEU A 133 -7.37 -0.66 8.11
CA LEU A 133 -7.15 -1.72 9.09
C LEU A 133 -6.27 -1.25 10.27
N LEU A 134 -5.17 -0.54 10.00
CA LEU A 134 -4.31 0.06 11.03
C LEU A 134 -5.08 1.04 11.93
N MET A 135 -5.99 1.83 11.34
CA MET A 135 -6.86 2.75 12.09
C MET A 135 -7.82 2.02 13.03
N HIS A 136 -8.23 0.80 12.72
CA HIS A 136 -9.09 0.02 13.61
C HIS A 136 -8.37 -0.50 14.85
N TRP A 137 -7.05 -0.70 14.81
CA TRP A 137 -6.30 -1.31 15.91
C TRP A 137 -5.47 -0.32 16.74
N TYR A 138 -5.06 0.79 16.13
CA TYR A 138 -4.03 1.66 16.72
C TYR A 138 -4.54 3.03 17.10
N THR A 139 -4.09 3.52 18.26
CA THR A 139 -4.41 4.87 18.74
C THR A 139 -3.78 5.93 17.84
N PRO A 140 -4.30 7.18 17.79
CA PRO A 140 -3.77 8.22 16.90
C PRO A 140 -2.25 8.45 17.02
N MET A 141 -1.72 8.37 18.25
CA MET A 141 -0.31 8.59 18.53
C MET A 141 0.58 7.43 18.07
N GLU A 142 0.08 6.19 18.14
CA GLU A 142 0.80 5.02 17.63
C GLU A 142 0.67 4.90 16.10
N LEU A 143 -0.48 5.31 15.55
CA LEU A 143 -0.81 5.21 14.13
C LEU A 143 0.18 5.98 13.25
N ALA A 144 0.52 7.22 13.61
CA ALA A 144 1.44 8.04 12.82
C ALA A 144 2.83 7.40 12.68
N LYS A 145 3.38 6.86 13.78
CA LYS A 145 4.68 6.18 13.77
C LYS A 145 4.65 4.92 12.90
N ARG A 146 3.57 4.14 12.98
CA ARG A 146 3.39 2.89 12.25
C ARG A 146 3.13 3.11 10.77
N MET A 147 2.36 4.14 10.42
CA MET A 147 2.19 4.57 9.03
C MET A 147 3.53 5.01 8.44
N GLY A 148 4.33 5.80 9.17
CA GLY A 148 5.66 6.19 8.73
C GLY A 148 6.59 5.00 8.47
N PHE A 149 6.56 3.98 9.34
CA PHE A 149 7.30 2.74 9.13
C PHE A 149 6.80 1.96 7.91
N TYR A 150 5.48 1.80 7.77
CA TYR A 150 4.87 1.14 6.61
C TYR A 150 5.27 1.82 5.28
N HIS A 151 5.23 3.15 5.23
CA HIS A 151 5.68 3.91 4.07
C HIS A 151 7.19 3.75 3.81
N SER A 152 8.00 3.57 4.85
CA SER A 152 9.44 3.31 4.70
C SER A 152 9.69 1.92 4.08
N CYS A 153 8.88 0.92 4.45
CA CYS A 153 8.92 -0.42 3.84
C CYS A 153 8.65 -0.37 2.33
N GLN A 154 7.75 0.53 1.88
CA GLN A 154 7.48 0.72 0.47
C GLN A 154 8.71 1.17 -0.31
N THR A 155 9.45 2.16 0.20
CA THR A 155 10.71 2.61 -0.42
C THR A 155 11.77 1.51 -0.42
N LEU A 156 11.90 0.78 0.69
CA LEU A 156 12.84 -0.35 0.78
C LEU A 156 12.49 -1.45 -0.22
N GLY A 157 11.19 -1.69 -0.43
CA GLY A 157 10.71 -2.64 -1.42
C GLY A 157 11.10 -2.31 -2.85
N TYR A 158 10.93 -1.05 -3.25
CA TYR A 158 11.39 -0.58 -4.55
C TYR A 158 12.90 -0.75 -4.74
N MET A 159 13.69 -0.54 -3.68
CA MET A 159 15.14 -0.76 -3.73
C MET A 159 15.49 -2.25 -3.87
N MET A 160 14.86 -3.12 -3.08
CA MET A 160 15.13 -4.56 -3.07
C MET A 160 14.69 -5.23 -4.37
N SER A 161 13.59 -4.77 -4.97
CA SER A 161 13.11 -5.31 -6.23
C SER A 161 14.14 -5.18 -7.36
N GLY A 162 14.80 -4.03 -7.50
CA GLY A 162 15.81 -3.86 -8.55
C GLY A 162 16.97 -4.85 -8.40
N ALA A 163 17.40 -5.10 -7.15
CA ALA A 163 18.43 -6.09 -6.85
C ALA A 163 17.96 -7.53 -7.10
N LEU A 164 16.72 -7.86 -6.69
CA LEU A 164 16.11 -9.16 -6.94
C LEU A 164 16.00 -9.45 -8.44
N GLN A 165 15.58 -8.45 -9.22
CA GLN A 165 15.49 -8.56 -10.66
C GLN A 165 16.85 -8.79 -11.32
N ALA A 166 17.88 -8.03 -10.93
CA ALA A 166 19.23 -8.23 -11.44
C ALA A 166 19.75 -9.64 -11.12
N ALA A 167 19.52 -10.12 -9.90
CA ALA A 167 19.91 -11.47 -9.47
C ALA A 167 19.19 -12.58 -10.25
N ILE A 168 17.88 -12.42 -10.49
CA ILE A 168 17.08 -13.38 -11.25
C ILE A 168 17.55 -13.44 -12.71
N ILE A 169 17.76 -12.29 -13.34
CA ILE A 169 18.26 -12.22 -14.72
C ILE A 169 19.64 -12.86 -14.82
N ALA A 170 20.55 -12.60 -13.87
CA ALA A 170 21.88 -13.20 -13.86
C ALA A 170 21.87 -14.73 -13.68
N THR A 171 20.96 -15.27 -12.87
CA THR A 171 20.96 -16.69 -12.46
C THR A 171 20.11 -17.59 -13.37
N LEU A 172 19.03 -17.06 -13.95
CA LEU A 172 18.03 -17.84 -14.70
C LEU A 172 18.08 -17.63 -16.22
N LYS A 173 19.01 -16.80 -16.72
CA LYS A 173 19.23 -16.63 -18.17
C LYS A 173 19.62 -17.98 -18.79
N GLY A 174 18.78 -18.50 -19.70
CA GLY A 174 19.01 -19.75 -20.43
C GLY A 174 18.21 -20.96 -19.95
N LYS A 175 17.43 -20.86 -18.86
CA LYS A 175 16.55 -21.96 -18.39
C LYS A 175 15.14 -21.91 -19.02
N GLY A 176 15.06 -21.95 -20.35
CA GLY A 176 13.82 -22.14 -21.14
C GLY A 176 12.84 -20.96 -21.24
N LEU A 177 12.80 -20.05 -20.26
CA LEU A 177 12.02 -18.80 -20.29
C LEU A 177 12.95 -17.58 -20.29
N SER A 178 12.47 -16.44 -20.81
CA SER A 178 13.18 -15.17 -20.69
C SER A 178 13.29 -14.74 -19.22
N GLY A 179 14.40 -14.11 -18.81
CA GLY A 179 14.66 -13.74 -17.41
C GLY A 179 13.55 -12.87 -16.77
N TRP A 180 12.91 -12.03 -17.58
CA TRP A 180 11.77 -11.21 -17.16
C TRP A 180 10.50 -12.05 -16.87
N ARG A 181 10.23 -13.12 -17.63
CA ARG A 181 9.10 -14.02 -17.33
C ARG A 181 9.32 -14.78 -16.03
N TRP A 182 10.56 -15.14 -15.72
CA TRP A 182 10.91 -15.74 -14.43
C TRP A 182 10.69 -14.78 -13.28
N LEU A 183 10.95 -13.48 -13.46
CA LEU A 183 10.64 -12.46 -12.44
C LEU A 183 9.15 -12.47 -12.09
N PHE A 184 8.27 -12.38 -13.08
CA PHE A 184 6.83 -12.41 -12.86
C PHE A 184 6.34 -13.69 -12.17
N VAL A 185 6.86 -14.84 -12.57
CA VAL A 185 6.46 -16.13 -11.98
C VAL A 185 6.88 -16.22 -10.52
N ILE A 186 8.14 -15.88 -10.21
CA ILE A 186 8.66 -15.89 -8.83
C ILE A 186 7.86 -14.89 -7.98
N ASN A 187 7.62 -13.69 -8.52
CA ASN A 187 6.86 -12.66 -7.85
C ASN A 187 5.43 -13.12 -7.53
N ALA A 188 4.75 -13.71 -8.51
CA ALA A 188 3.41 -14.25 -8.37
C ALA A 188 3.34 -15.33 -7.28
N ILE A 189 4.29 -16.25 -7.25
CA ILE A 189 4.33 -17.32 -6.23
C ILE A 189 4.53 -16.72 -4.84
N MET A 190 5.49 -15.81 -4.68
CA MET A 190 5.74 -15.14 -3.41
C MET A 190 4.50 -14.39 -2.91
N THR A 191 3.85 -13.60 -3.79
CA THR A 191 2.65 -12.85 -3.43
C THR A 191 1.47 -13.76 -3.09
N VAL A 192 1.23 -14.84 -3.85
CA VAL A 192 0.12 -15.76 -3.57
C VAL A 192 0.34 -16.47 -2.24
N VAL A 193 1.55 -16.97 -1.97
CA VAL A 193 1.88 -17.58 -0.68
C VAL A 193 1.68 -16.57 0.45
N TRP A 194 2.12 -15.33 0.26
CA TRP A 194 1.94 -14.28 1.26
C TRP A 194 0.48 -13.93 1.50
N GLY A 195 -0.32 -13.82 0.44
CA GLY A 195 -1.76 -13.58 0.53
C GLY A 195 -2.48 -14.69 1.29
N VAL A 196 -2.14 -15.96 1.04
CA VAL A 196 -2.67 -17.12 1.78
C VAL A 196 -2.28 -17.06 3.26
N LEU A 197 -1.03 -16.71 3.58
CA LEU A 197 -0.60 -16.52 4.98
C LEU A 197 -1.35 -15.36 5.65
N GLY A 198 -1.62 -14.28 4.91
CA GLY A 198 -2.44 -13.16 5.37
C GLY A 198 -3.82 -13.57 5.87
N PHE A 199 -4.42 -14.61 5.27
CA PHE A 199 -5.73 -15.12 5.68
C PHE A 199 -5.74 -15.67 7.12
N PHE A 200 -4.60 -16.22 7.55
CA PHE A 200 -4.39 -16.75 8.90
C PHE A 200 -3.72 -15.76 9.86
N MET A 201 -3.14 -14.66 9.35
CA MET A 201 -2.43 -13.66 10.15
C MET A 201 -3.28 -12.42 10.47
N LEU A 202 -4.23 -12.03 9.61
CA LEU A 202 -5.00 -10.80 9.81
C LEU A 202 -6.14 -10.98 10.84
N PRO A 203 -6.16 -10.18 11.93
CA PRO A 203 -7.15 -10.31 13.01
C PRO A 203 -8.52 -9.68 12.70
N ASP A 204 -8.76 -9.17 11.48
CA ASP A 204 -9.97 -8.41 11.08
C ASP A 204 -10.18 -7.12 11.90
N VAL A 205 -11.42 -6.70 12.13
CA VAL A 205 -11.78 -5.55 12.97
C VAL A 205 -11.96 -6.02 14.42
N PRO A 206 -11.64 -5.19 15.43
CA PRO A 206 -11.75 -5.58 16.84
C PRO A 206 -13.16 -6.05 17.26
N ASN A 207 -14.21 -5.49 16.65
CA ASN A 207 -15.61 -5.84 16.91
C ASN A 207 -16.07 -7.17 16.25
N ASN A 208 -15.31 -7.68 15.28
CA ASN A 208 -15.62 -8.93 14.58
C ASN A 208 -14.31 -9.64 14.22
N PRO A 209 -13.58 -10.15 15.23
CA PRO A 209 -12.23 -10.67 15.04
C PRO A 209 -12.26 -11.95 14.20
N ASN A 210 -11.19 -12.15 13.44
CA ASN A 210 -11.04 -13.32 12.59
C ASN A 210 -10.90 -14.59 13.45
N PRO A 211 -11.82 -15.58 13.35
CA PRO A 211 -11.73 -16.80 14.14
C PRO A 211 -10.55 -17.69 13.74
N ARG A 212 -9.91 -17.43 12.59
CA ARG A 212 -8.76 -18.20 12.06
C ARG A 212 -7.40 -17.56 12.36
N ALA A 213 -7.39 -16.39 13.00
CA ALA A 213 -6.14 -15.74 13.39
C ALA A 213 -5.50 -16.53 14.55
N PHE A 214 -4.56 -17.43 14.24
CA PHE A 214 -4.01 -18.41 15.18
C PHE A 214 -3.32 -17.77 16.42
N TRP A 215 -2.91 -16.51 16.31
CA TRP A 215 -2.18 -15.79 17.36
C TRP A 215 -3.08 -14.87 18.21
N PHE A 216 -4.35 -14.68 17.82
CA PHE A 216 -5.23 -13.66 18.37
C PHE A 216 -6.25 -14.27 19.35
N LYS A 217 -6.30 -13.76 20.59
CA LYS A 217 -7.25 -14.23 21.62
C LYS A 217 -8.43 -13.26 21.76
N LYS A 218 -9.58 -13.74 22.22
CA LYS A 218 -10.77 -12.88 22.48
C LYS A 218 -10.49 -11.75 23.48
N VAL A 219 -9.64 -12.02 24.48
CA VAL A 219 -9.18 -11.04 25.48
C VAL A 219 -8.46 -9.85 24.81
N ASP A 220 -7.74 -10.10 23.71
CA ASP A 220 -7.03 -9.06 22.96
C ASP A 220 -8.01 -8.12 22.22
N ALA A 221 -9.17 -8.64 21.78
CA ALA A 221 -10.22 -7.83 21.14
C ALA A 221 -10.93 -6.92 22.14
N GLU A 222 -11.27 -7.45 23.32
CA GLU A 222 -11.90 -6.68 24.39
C GLU A 222 -10.98 -5.54 24.85
N LEU A 223 -9.70 -5.84 25.07
CA LEU A 223 -8.69 -4.83 25.41
C LEU A 223 -8.50 -3.78 24.30
N ALA A 224 -8.54 -4.18 23.03
CA ALA A 224 -8.46 -3.24 21.91
C ALA A 224 -9.69 -2.32 21.84
N MET A 225 -10.89 -2.87 22.03
CA MET A 225 -12.14 -2.11 22.04
C MET A 225 -12.19 -1.12 23.21
N GLU A 226 -11.76 -1.53 24.40
CA GLU A 226 -11.67 -0.65 25.57
C GLU A 226 -10.72 0.51 25.33
N ARG A 227 -9.52 0.24 24.76
CA ARG A 227 -8.55 1.28 24.40
C ARG A 227 -9.07 2.27 23.37
N LEU A 228 -9.83 1.80 22.38
CA LEU A 228 -10.45 2.66 21.37
C LEU A 228 -11.54 3.54 21.99
N ALA A 229 -12.34 2.99 22.90
CA ALA A 229 -13.35 3.72 23.65
C ALA A 229 -12.73 4.82 24.53
N ARG A 230 -11.62 4.53 25.24
CA ARG A 230 -10.87 5.53 26.04
C ARG A 230 -10.40 6.72 25.21
N HIS A 231 -10.09 6.51 23.93
CA HIS A 231 -9.67 7.56 23.00
C HIS A 231 -10.81 8.18 22.17
N GLY A 232 -12.07 7.87 22.49
CA GLY A 232 -13.25 8.43 21.81
C GLY A 232 -13.36 8.05 20.33
N ARG A 233 -12.76 6.92 19.92
CA ARG A 233 -12.92 6.41 18.55
C ARG A 233 -14.28 5.76 18.41
N ALA A 234 -15.09 6.30 17.49
CA ALA A 234 -16.37 5.71 17.13
C ALA A 234 -16.16 4.34 16.48
N GLU A 235 -17.05 3.40 16.80
CA GLU A 235 -17.06 2.10 16.15
C GLU A 235 -17.19 2.22 14.63
N PRO A 236 -16.65 1.26 13.86
CA PRO A 236 -16.78 1.24 12.41
C PRO A 236 -18.26 1.19 12.02
N LYS A 237 -18.80 2.30 11.52
CA LYS A 237 -20.17 2.35 10.99
C LYS A 237 -20.14 1.96 9.52
N LYS A 238 -21.12 1.15 9.12
CA LYS A 238 -21.38 0.84 7.71
C LYS A 238 -21.64 2.15 6.95
N LEU A 239 -21.20 2.21 5.70
CA LEU A 239 -21.45 3.37 4.86
C LEU A 239 -22.97 3.58 4.73
N SER A 240 -23.46 4.78 5.03
CA SER A 240 -24.85 5.15 4.83
C SER A 240 -24.93 6.27 3.82
N TRP A 241 -25.98 6.28 2.99
CA TRP A 241 -26.17 7.33 1.99
C TRP A 241 -26.20 8.73 2.60
N ALA A 242 -26.80 8.86 3.79
CA ALA A 242 -26.81 10.11 4.56
C ALA A 242 -25.39 10.55 5.00
N GLY A 243 -24.55 9.59 5.42
CA GLY A 243 -23.14 9.85 5.76
C GLY A 243 -22.31 10.26 4.55
N THR A 244 -22.49 9.59 3.42
CA THR A 244 -21.83 9.92 2.15
C THR A 244 -22.20 11.32 1.69
N LYS A 245 -23.49 11.66 1.65
CA LYS A 245 -23.95 13.00 1.26
C LYS A 245 -23.38 14.09 2.16
N ARG A 246 -23.30 13.84 3.47
CA ARG A 246 -22.68 14.76 4.45
C ARG A 246 -21.18 14.92 4.21
N ALA A 247 -20.46 13.84 3.91
CA ALA A 247 -19.02 13.89 3.61
C ALA A 247 -18.74 14.73 2.36
N PHE A 248 -19.50 14.54 1.28
CA PHE A 248 -19.37 15.33 0.04
C PHE A 248 -19.85 16.79 0.16
N SER A 249 -20.64 17.12 1.19
CA SER A 249 -21.07 18.50 1.46
C SER A 249 -20.07 19.28 2.31
N GLY A 250 -19.08 18.62 2.92
CA GLY A 250 -18.10 19.26 3.79
C GLY A 250 -16.96 19.90 2.99
N TRP A 251 -16.70 21.18 3.21
CA TRP A 251 -15.57 21.89 2.58
C TRP A 251 -14.21 21.25 2.92
N THR A 252 -14.10 20.63 4.10
CA THR A 252 -12.88 19.96 4.57
C THR A 252 -12.43 18.85 3.62
N LEU A 253 -13.36 18.13 2.98
CA LEU A 253 -13.03 17.10 1.99
C LEU A 253 -12.27 17.71 0.81
N TYR A 254 -12.79 18.78 0.23
CA TYR A 254 -12.18 19.46 -0.92
C TYR A 254 -10.85 20.12 -0.56
N PHE A 255 -10.78 20.73 0.63
CA PHE A 255 -9.54 21.35 1.11
C PHE A 255 -8.43 20.32 1.34
N ILE A 256 -8.72 19.21 2.01
CA ILE A 256 -7.75 18.12 2.21
C ILE A 256 -7.37 17.48 0.88
N ALA A 257 -8.33 17.26 -0.02
CA ALA A 257 -8.06 16.72 -1.35
C ALA A 257 -7.13 17.63 -2.16
N ALA A 258 -7.37 18.94 -2.18
CA ALA A 258 -6.52 19.90 -2.87
C ALA A 258 -5.08 19.92 -2.31
N LEU A 259 -4.94 19.91 -0.98
CA LEU A 259 -3.63 19.80 -0.34
C LEU A 259 -2.93 18.48 -0.67
N TYR A 260 -3.66 17.37 -0.67
CA TYR A 260 -3.10 16.06 -1.00
C TYR A 260 -2.65 15.98 -2.46
N ILE A 261 -3.42 16.54 -3.39
CA ILE A 261 -3.02 16.66 -4.80
C ILE A 261 -1.71 17.45 -4.91
N ALA A 262 -1.60 18.57 -4.20
CA ALA A 262 -0.38 19.38 -4.21
C ALA A 262 0.84 18.62 -3.64
N THR A 263 0.70 17.87 -2.55
CA THR A 263 1.80 17.10 -1.95
C THR A 263 2.24 15.94 -2.84
N VAL A 264 1.30 15.26 -3.51
CA VAL A 264 1.60 14.18 -4.46
C VAL A 264 2.29 14.74 -5.71
N HIS A 265 1.84 15.88 -6.26
CA HIS A 265 2.51 16.49 -7.41
C HIS A 265 3.90 17.05 -7.07
N ALA A 266 4.10 17.57 -5.86
CA ALA A 266 5.42 18.02 -5.40
C ALA A 266 6.46 16.89 -5.43
N GLN A 267 6.04 15.65 -5.14
CA GLN A 267 6.89 14.47 -5.29
C GLN A 267 7.25 14.19 -6.75
N GLY A 268 6.41 14.52 -7.74
CA GLY A 268 6.74 14.32 -9.16
C GLY A 268 8.07 14.95 -9.60
N GLY A 269 8.55 16.00 -8.92
CA GLY A 269 9.82 16.66 -9.22
C GLY A 269 11.04 15.72 -9.22
N TYR A 270 11.11 14.72 -8.33
CA TYR A 270 12.25 13.79 -8.30
C TYR A 270 12.27 12.84 -9.50
N GLN A 271 11.11 12.56 -10.12
CA GLN A 271 11.02 11.69 -11.30
C GLN A 271 11.71 12.35 -12.51
N TYR A 272 11.61 13.68 -12.64
CA TYR A 272 12.26 14.46 -13.70
C TYR A 272 13.74 14.72 -13.44
N PHE A 273 14.21 14.55 -12.21
CA PHE A 273 15.63 14.73 -11.87
C PHE A 273 16.53 13.73 -12.62
N ASN A 274 16.06 12.51 -12.87
CA ASN A 274 16.79 11.54 -13.69
C ASN A 274 16.94 12.00 -15.16
N LEU A 275 15.94 12.69 -15.71
CA LEU A 275 16.02 13.27 -17.07
C LEU A 275 17.00 14.46 -17.10
N PHE A 276 16.99 15.28 -16.04
CA PHE A 276 17.97 16.37 -15.87
C PHE A 276 19.41 15.85 -15.81
N LEU A 277 19.67 14.81 -15.02
CA LEU A 277 21.00 14.17 -14.96
C LEU A 277 21.45 13.62 -16.32
N LYS A 278 20.52 13.03 -17.09
CA LYS A 278 20.80 12.56 -18.46
C LYS A 278 21.09 13.68 -19.46
N ALA A 279 20.52 14.87 -19.25
CA ALA A 279 20.76 16.03 -20.10
C ALA A 279 22.12 16.69 -19.85
N LEU A 280 22.75 16.44 -18.69
CA LEU A 280 24.07 16.97 -18.36
C LEU A 280 25.17 16.23 -19.14
N LYS A 281 25.73 16.93 -20.13
CA LYS A 281 26.93 16.50 -20.86
C LYS A 281 28.14 17.26 -20.38
N ASN A 282 29.29 16.61 -20.40
CA ASN A 282 30.58 17.27 -20.25
C ASN A 282 30.88 18.13 -21.50
N PRO A 283 31.86 19.05 -21.43
CA PRO A 283 32.25 19.90 -22.57
C PRO A 283 32.70 19.10 -23.81
N ASP A 284 33.12 17.85 -23.63
CA ASP A 284 33.50 16.89 -24.67
C ASP A 284 32.31 16.12 -25.28
N GLY A 285 31.08 16.37 -24.82
CA GLY A 285 29.86 15.70 -25.27
C GLY A 285 29.59 14.34 -24.61
N SER A 286 30.47 13.85 -23.73
CA SER A 286 30.28 12.62 -22.96
C SER A 286 29.23 12.80 -21.85
N LYS A 287 28.57 11.72 -21.44
CA LYS A 287 27.59 11.75 -20.34
C LYS A 287 28.34 12.01 -19.03
N ARG A 288 27.90 13.03 -18.27
CA ARG A 288 28.54 13.38 -16.99
C ARG A 288 28.18 12.42 -15.86
N TRP A 289 27.00 11.80 -15.94
CA TRP A 289 26.50 10.86 -14.94
C TRP A 289 25.90 9.65 -15.63
N TYR A 290 26.26 8.46 -15.14
CA TYR A 290 25.62 7.21 -15.51
C TYR A 290 24.42 7.02 -14.59
N VAL A 291 23.22 7.08 -15.17
CA VAL A 291 22.00 6.70 -14.46
C VAL A 291 21.81 5.19 -14.66
N ASN A 292 21.15 4.50 -13.74
CA ASN A 292 20.89 3.03 -13.70
C ASN A 292 20.25 2.37 -14.95
N TYR A 293 20.25 3.03 -16.11
CA TYR A 293 19.76 2.57 -17.41
C TYR A 293 20.86 2.57 -18.50
N ASP A 294 22.10 2.89 -18.15
CA ASP A 294 23.25 2.96 -19.09
C ASP A 294 24.22 1.77 -18.95
N LEU A 295 23.80 0.69 -18.26
CA LEU A 295 24.50 -0.60 -18.15
C LEU A 295 23.66 -1.71 -18.79
#